data_AF-A0AAE3K6H4-F1
#
_entry.id   AF-A0AAE3K6H4-F1
#
_cell.length_a   1.000
_cell.length_b   1.000
_cell.length_c   1.000
_cell.angle_alpha   90.00
_cell.angle_beta   90.00
_cell.angle_gamma   90.00
#
_symmetry.space_group_name_H-M   'P 1'
#
loop_
_entity.id
_entity.type
_entity.pdbx_description
1 polymer ?
#
loop_
_entity_poly.entity_id
_entity_poly.type
_entity_poly.pdbx_seq_one_letter_code
_entity_poly.pdbx_strand_id
1 'polypeptide(L)'
;MSLEGPGRPIFEWLDDGYLERLVVKLNALPSGDQFQREVVEDLEQKLGIAGTERTYEELQDAHGALVGSIEGDEDRLPWWLSEFEWTVNSEQLSRLTLESSTLGEFEEYPRESTYVESIELTGATTFRKTLDALVSLEGELNQVLEADPAALAKDYDIDPSDYNIPDQFFELPEASVATTSSAEEWVQQVISLCPPADPSLTALLRVNVGVKQRHAKKELDDEERQRLETLKLITSDEEDERIFNETYYENLIQLLETDAPFDLSIDISSDKDDLTALQYLFYRSWAENIERRLPEEQRWLQAVKNQSDLDEGEQFRFASYAFRMPIRLDKNQPVFTHQSRYGSDRYVRSQILQLLSEHGHPADND
;
A
#
# COMPACT_ATOMS: atom_id res chain seq x y z
N MET A 1 14.68 -10.74 3.85
CA MET A 1 14.99 -10.66 2.40
C MET A 1 16.28 -9.87 2.21
N SER A 2 17.26 -10.41 1.48
CA SER A 2 18.48 -9.67 1.13
C SER A 2 18.19 -8.89 -0.16
N LEU A 3 18.05 -7.57 -0.06
CA LEU A 3 17.93 -6.69 -1.23
C LEU A 3 19.26 -6.76 -1.98
N GLU A 4 19.27 -7.37 -3.17
CA GLU A 4 20.48 -7.56 -3.96
C GLU A 4 20.98 -6.23 -4.57
N GLY A 5 22.19 -5.82 -4.16
CA GLY A 5 23.19 -5.21 -5.04
C GLY A 5 23.22 -3.67 -5.15
N PRO A 6 24.42 -3.08 -5.35
CA PRO A 6 24.59 -1.64 -5.47
C PRO A 6 24.08 -1.14 -6.84
N GLY A 7 23.16 -0.19 -6.83
CA GLY A 7 23.04 0.87 -7.86
C GLY A 7 22.79 0.45 -9.31
N ARG A 8 21.69 -0.26 -9.60
CA ARG A 8 21.11 -0.18 -10.96
C ARG A 8 20.53 1.22 -11.20
N PRO A 9 20.71 1.84 -12.37
CA PRO A 9 20.07 3.11 -12.70
C PRO A 9 18.55 2.99 -12.56
N ILE A 10 17.90 4.00 -11.98
CA ILE A 10 16.44 4.02 -11.76
C ILE A 10 15.64 3.72 -13.03
N PHE A 11 16.10 4.21 -14.19
CA PHE A 11 15.43 4.04 -15.47
C PHE A 11 15.52 2.61 -16.04
N GLU A 12 16.50 1.79 -15.63
CA GLU A 12 16.57 0.38 -16.06
C GLU A 12 15.35 -0.41 -15.59
N TRP A 13 14.86 -0.12 -14.38
CA TRP A 13 13.64 -0.74 -13.85
C TRP A 13 12.36 -0.30 -14.56
N LEU A 14 12.45 0.76 -15.37
CA LEU A 14 11.36 1.20 -16.19
C LEU A 14 11.38 0.54 -17.56
N ASP A 15 12.32 -0.33 -17.94
CA ASP A 15 12.31 -0.97 -19.26
C ASP A 15 11.05 -1.84 -19.48
N ASP A 16 10.63 -1.98 -20.74
CA ASP A 16 9.43 -2.75 -21.12
C ASP A 16 9.44 -4.16 -20.52
N GLY A 17 10.57 -4.87 -20.57
CA GLY A 17 10.65 -6.23 -20.03
C GLY A 17 10.41 -6.33 -18.52
N TYR A 18 10.73 -5.29 -17.73
CA TYR A 18 10.40 -5.28 -16.30
C TYR A 18 8.95 -4.87 -16.06
N LEU A 19 8.45 -3.88 -16.80
CA LEU A 19 7.06 -3.42 -16.65
C LEU A 19 6.05 -4.44 -17.17
N GLU A 20 6.34 -5.16 -18.25
CA GLU A 20 5.52 -6.25 -18.77
C GLU A 20 5.41 -7.40 -17.76
N ARG A 21 6.51 -7.80 -17.13
CA ARG A 21 6.50 -8.79 -16.04
C ARG A 21 5.66 -8.30 -14.86
N LEU A 22 5.75 -7.03 -14.52
CA LEU A 22 4.93 -6.42 -13.47
C LEU A 22 3.44 -6.47 -13.85
N VAL A 23 3.08 -6.05 -15.06
CA VAL A 23 1.69 -6.09 -15.57
C VAL A 23 1.10 -7.50 -15.47
N VAL A 24 1.86 -8.55 -15.81
CA VAL A 24 1.38 -9.93 -15.65
C VAL A 24 1.00 -10.24 -14.20
N LYS A 25 1.84 -9.84 -13.24
CA LYS A 25 1.59 -10.07 -11.81
C LYS A 25 0.38 -9.28 -11.33
N LEU A 26 0.29 -8.00 -11.71
CA LEU A 26 -0.81 -7.12 -11.29
C LEU A 26 -2.15 -7.57 -11.90
N ASN A 27 -2.15 -8.09 -13.13
CA ASN A 27 -3.36 -8.54 -13.83
C ASN A 27 -4.03 -9.74 -13.15
N ALA A 28 -3.27 -10.52 -12.40
CA ALA A 28 -3.77 -11.69 -11.68
C ALA A 28 -4.34 -11.37 -10.29
N LEU A 29 -4.16 -10.14 -9.79
CA LEU A 29 -4.64 -9.75 -8.48
C LEU A 29 -6.16 -9.52 -8.49
N PRO A 30 -6.86 -9.86 -7.39
CA PRO A 30 -8.25 -9.48 -7.21
C PRO A 30 -8.38 -7.97 -6.99
N SER A 31 -9.55 -7.41 -7.31
CA SER A 31 -9.91 -6.05 -6.84
C SER A 31 -10.18 -6.04 -5.34
N GLY A 32 -10.21 -4.85 -4.72
CA GLY A 32 -10.57 -4.68 -3.31
C GLY A 32 -11.98 -5.17 -2.99
N ASP A 33 -12.92 -5.05 -3.94
CA ASP A 33 -14.29 -5.59 -3.82
C ASP A 33 -14.34 -7.11 -3.93
N GLN A 34 -13.53 -7.70 -4.83
CA GLN A 34 -13.42 -9.15 -4.93
C GLN A 34 -12.82 -9.74 -3.65
N PHE A 35 -11.75 -9.14 -3.14
CA PHE A 35 -11.16 -9.52 -1.85
C PHE A 35 -12.16 -9.43 -0.70
N GLN A 36 -12.88 -8.32 -0.56
CA GLN A 36 -13.92 -8.18 0.47
C GLN A 36 -14.94 -9.32 0.39
N ARG A 37 -15.46 -9.58 -0.82
CA ARG A 37 -16.48 -10.60 -1.03
C ARG A 37 -15.99 -11.99 -0.63
N GLU A 38 -14.81 -12.37 -1.09
CA GLU A 38 -14.28 -13.73 -0.87
C GLU A 38 -13.84 -13.97 0.58
N VAL A 39 -13.28 -12.95 1.24
CA VAL A 39 -12.98 -12.99 2.69
C VAL A 39 -14.26 -13.15 3.52
N VAL A 40 -15.31 -12.40 3.20
CA VAL A 40 -16.60 -12.52 3.89
C VAL A 40 -17.22 -13.89 3.63
N GLU A 41 -17.26 -14.35 2.38
CA GLU A 41 -17.78 -15.66 2.00
C GLU A 41 -17.06 -16.80 2.75
N ASP A 42 -15.73 -16.75 2.88
CA ASP A 42 -14.97 -17.75 3.64
C ASP A 42 -15.32 -17.72 5.13
N LEU A 43 -15.35 -16.55 5.77
CA LEU A 43 -15.69 -16.44 7.19
C LEU A 43 -17.13 -16.92 7.47
N GLU A 44 -18.10 -16.52 6.65
CA GLU A 44 -19.48 -16.96 6.77
C GLU A 44 -19.63 -18.49 6.62
N GLN A 45 -18.86 -19.10 5.72
CA GLN A 45 -18.82 -20.55 5.55
C GLN A 45 -18.19 -21.25 6.75
N LYS A 46 -17.09 -20.72 7.29
CA LYS A 46 -16.38 -21.29 8.46
C LYS A 46 -17.24 -21.25 9.72
N LEU A 47 -17.97 -20.17 9.92
CA LEU A 47 -18.93 -20.01 11.02
C LEU A 47 -20.26 -20.74 10.75
N GLY A 48 -20.46 -21.24 9.53
CA GLY A 48 -21.67 -21.95 9.12
C GLY A 48 -22.93 -21.08 9.19
N ILE A 49 -22.80 -19.77 8.97
CA ILE A 49 -23.91 -18.81 8.97
C ILE A 49 -24.42 -18.51 7.55
N ALA A 50 -23.64 -18.82 6.52
CA ALA A 50 -23.98 -18.54 5.12
C ALA A 50 -25.38 -19.08 4.74
N GLY A 51 -26.33 -18.17 4.54
CA GLY A 51 -27.71 -18.49 4.15
C GLY A 51 -28.53 -19.23 5.23
N THR A 52 -28.15 -19.13 6.49
CA THR A 52 -28.83 -19.78 7.63
C THR A 52 -29.11 -18.80 8.77
N GLU A 53 -30.17 -19.05 9.54
CA GLU A 53 -30.46 -18.29 10.78
C GLU A 53 -29.85 -19.04 11.98
N ARG A 54 -28.51 -18.99 12.12
CA ARG A 54 -27.83 -19.58 13.28
C ARG A 54 -27.89 -18.65 14.48
N THR A 55 -28.31 -19.18 15.62
CA THR A 55 -28.30 -18.43 16.87
C THR A 55 -26.88 -18.31 17.42
N TYR A 56 -26.67 -17.37 18.32
CA TYR A 56 -25.40 -17.26 19.02
C TYR A 56 -25.07 -18.47 19.87
N GLU A 57 -26.06 -19.07 20.51
CA GLU A 57 -25.88 -20.32 21.24
C GLU A 57 -25.36 -21.44 20.31
N GLU A 58 -25.92 -21.57 19.10
CA GLU A 58 -25.49 -22.57 18.13
C GLU A 58 -24.06 -22.31 17.62
N LEU A 59 -23.68 -21.05 17.45
CA LEU A 59 -22.30 -20.68 17.11
C LEU A 59 -21.34 -20.98 18.26
N GLN A 60 -21.73 -20.67 19.49
CA GLN A 60 -20.94 -20.94 20.68
C GLN A 60 -20.78 -22.45 20.90
N ASP A 61 -21.81 -23.24 20.67
CA ASP A 61 -21.77 -24.71 20.77
C ASP A 61 -20.88 -25.34 19.69
N ALA A 62 -20.92 -24.80 18.47
CA ALA A 62 -20.14 -25.30 17.35
C ALA A 62 -18.67 -24.86 17.38
N HIS A 63 -18.40 -23.65 17.88
CA HIS A 63 -17.11 -22.97 17.74
C HIS A 63 -16.53 -22.44 19.07
N GLY A 64 -17.12 -22.79 20.21
CA GLY A 64 -16.62 -22.42 21.54
C GLY A 64 -16.78 -20.94 21.84
N ALA A 65 -15.78 -20.33 22.50
CA ALA A 65 -15.83 -18.91 22.88
C ALA A 65 -15.61 -17.93 21.71
N LEU A 66 -15.68 -18.40 20.45
CA LEU A 66 -15.67 -17.54 19.27
C LEU A 66 -16.76 -16.48 19.37
N VAL A 67 -17.97 -16.82 19.86
CA VAL A 67 -19.04 -15.83 20.01
C VAL A 67 -19.57 -15.80 21.44
N GLY A 68 -19.11 -14.83 22.23
CA GLY A 68 -19.70 -14.51 23.54
C GLY A 68 -18.72 -14.19 24.67
N SER A 69 -19.01 -13.06 25.34
CA SER A 69 -18.41 -12.45 26.54
C SER A 69 -16.91 -12.16 26.54
N ILE A 70 -16.59 -10.88 26.70
CA ILE A 70 -15.25 -10.41 27.05
C ILE A 70 -15.08 -10.64 28.56
N GLU A 71 -15.05 -11.89 29.02
CA GLU A 71 -14.67 -12.16 30.40
C GLU A 71 -13.14 -12.07 30.55
N GLY A 72 -12.64 -10.86 30.79
CA GLY A 72 -11.28 -10.59 31.26
C GLY A 72 -10.45 -9.70 30.34
N ASP A 73 -9.98 -8.57 30.90
CA ASP A 73 -9.28 -7.43 30.30
C ASP A 73 -10.12 -6.57 29.33
N GLU A 74 -10.71 -5.51 29.89
CA GLU A 74 -11.67 -4.56 29.32
C GLU A 74 -11.21 -3.76 28.09
N ASP A 75 -10.01 -3.98 27.53
CA ASP A 75 -9.40 -2.98 26.63
C ASP A 75 -9.27 -3.35 25.15
N ARG A 76 -9.42 -4.61 24.70
CA ARG A 76 -9.38 -4.94 23.25
C ARG A 76 -10.26 -6.13 22.85
N LEU A 77 -11.29 -5.83 22.05
CA LEU A 77 -12.04 -6.83 21.28
C LEU A 77 -11.09 -7.62 20.34
N PRO A 78 -11.33 -8.92 20.11
CA PRO A 78 -10.63 -9.67 19.07
C PRO A 78 -10.68 -8.97 17.71
N TRP A 79 -9.58 -8.98 16.96
CA TRP A 79 -9.47 -8.26 15.69
C TRP A 79 -10.60 -8.63 14.71
N TRP A 80 -10.97 -9.91 14.63
CA TRP A 80 -11.98 -10.40 13.69
C TRP A 80 -13.40 -9.95 14.06
N LEU A 81 -13.63 -9.51 15.30
CA LEU A 81 -14.88 -8.84 15.66
C LEU A 81 -14.82 -7.35 15.28
N SER A 82 -13.68 -6.69 15.46
CA SER A 82 -13.54 -5.25 15.16
C SER A 82 -13.41 -4.93 13.67
N GLU A 83 -12.86 -5.84 12.88
CA GLU A 83 -12.66 -5.67 11.43
C GLU A 83 -13.94 -5.96 10.62
N PHE A 84 -14.99 -6.46 11.26
CA PHE A 84 -16.24 -6.82 10.61
C PHE A 84 -17.44 -6.16 11.31
N GLU A 85 -18.41 -5.74 10.52
CA GLU A 85 -19.71 -5.28 10.98
C GLU A 85 -20.70 -6.44 10.94
N TRP A 86 -21.44 -6.62 12.02
CA TRP A 86 -22.31 -7.78 12.22
C TRP A 86 -23.76 -7.34 12.22
N THR A 87 -24.57 -7.87 11.31
CA THR A 87 -26.01 -7.67 11.34
C THR A 87 -26.66 -8.80 12.12
N VAL A 88 -27.43 -8.43 13.14
CA VAL A 88 -28.08 -9.38 14.06
C VAL A 88 -29.57 -9.10 14.14
N ASN A 89 -30.33 -10.15 14.42
CA ASN A 89 -31.76 -10.04 14.56
C ASN A 89 -32.23 -10.92 15.73
N SER A 90 -33.23 -10.44 16.45
CA SER A 90 -33.73 -11.06 17.68
C SER A 90 -35.24 -10.87 17.73
N GLU A 91 -35.98 -11.83 18.29
CA GLU A 91 -37.43 -11.71 18.43
C GLU A 91 -37.88 -10.45 19.21
N GLN A 92 -36.98 -9.89 20.03
CA GLN A 92 -37.25 -8.74 20.91
C GLN A 92 -36.86 -7.38 20.30
N LEU A 93 -36.13 -7.35 19.18
CA LEU A 93 -35.66 -6.11 18.54
C LEU A 93 -35.77 -6.19 17.01
N SER A 94 -36.13 -5.07 16.39
CA SER A 94 -35.89 -4.88 14.96
C SER A 94 -34.38 -4.97 14.66
N ARG A 95 -34.02 -5.56 13.52
CA ARG A 95 -32.67 -5.67 12.93
C ARG A 95 -31.70 -4.60 13.43
N LEU A 96 -30.55 -5.03 13.95
CA LEU A 96 -29.52 -4.16 14.50
C LEU A 96 -28.17 -4.45 13.85
N THR A 97 -27.43 -3.38 13.61
CA THR A 97 -26.09 -3.40 13.01
C THR A 97 -25.09 -3.12 14.11
N LEU A 98 -24.11 -4.01 14.29
CA LEU A 98 -23.10 -3.94 15.34
C LEU A 98 -21.74 -3.65 14.72
N GLU A 99 -21.17 -2.50 15.09
CA GLU A 99 -19.83 -2.05 14.72
C GLU A 99 -18.90 -2.16 15.92
N SER A 100 -17.58 -2.01 15.72
CA SER A 100 -16.56 -2.09 16.79
C SER A 100 -16.91 -1.32 18.07
N SER A 101 -17.55 -0.16 17.97
CA SER A 101 -17.97 0.68 19.11
C SER A 101 -19.22 0.20 19.84
N THR A 102 -20.08 -0.59 19.20
CA THR A 102 -21.33 -1.12 19.78
C THR A 102 -21.24 -2.61 20.09
N LEU A 103 -20.08 -3.24 19.85
CA LEU A 103 -19.85 -4.65 20.20
C LEU A 103 -20.08 -4.96 21.69
N GLY A 104 -19.93 -3.99 22.60
CA GLY A 104 -20.27 -4.19 24.03
C GLY A 104 -21.76 -4.46 24.28
N GLU A 105 -22.64 -4.04 23.36
CA GLU A 105 -24.08 -4.32 23.43
C GLU A 105 -24.37 -5.83 23.22
N PHE A 106 -23.40 -6.62 22.73
CA PHE A 106 -23.51 -8.08 22.59
C PHE A 106 -23.93 -8.81 23.87
N GLU A 107 -23.43 -8.35 25.03
CA GLU A 107 -23.67 -9.03 26.31
C GLU A 107 -25.10 -8.84 26.83
N GLU A 108 -25.84 -7.89 26.28
CA GLU A 108 -27.18 -7.55 26.72
C GLU A 108 -28.28 -8.41 26.05
N TYR A 109 -27.93 -9.21 25.02
CA TYR A 109 -28.91 -9.95 24.21
C TYR A 109 -29.06 -11.44 24.59
N PRO A 110 -30.27 -12.02 24.50
CA PRO A 110 -30.47 -13.44 24.74
C PRO A 110 -29.80 -14.27 23.63
N ARG A 111 -28.83 -15.11 24.01
CA ARG A 111 -28.03 -15.94 23.08
C ARG A 111 -28.87 -16.98 22.32
N GLU A 112 -29.93 -17.47 22.95
CA GLU A 112 -30.82 -18.52 22.42
C GLU A 112 -31.79 -18.02 21.33
N SER A 113 -32.06 -16.70 21.28
CA SER A 113 -33.08 -16.11 20.39
C SER A 113 -32.55 -15.00 19.50
N THR A 114 -31.24 -14.80 19.45
CA THR A 114 -30.57 -13.81 18.61
C THR A 114 -29.71 -14.53 17.58
N TYR A 115 -29.95 -14.26 16.30
CA TYR A 115 -29.26 -14.88 15.18
C TYR A 115 -28.43 -13.86 14.40
N VAL A 116 -27.34 -14.35 13.82
CA VAL A 116 -26.48 -13.58 12.90
C VAL A 116 -27.12 -13.65 11.51
N GLU A 117 -27.48 -12.49 10.95
CA GLU A 117 -28.08 -12.38 9.62
C GLU A 117 -27.01 -12.29 8.52
N SER A 118 -25.97 -11.47 8.75
CA SER A 118 -24.87 -11.28 7.81
C SER A 118 -23.66 -10.64 8.48
N ILE A 119 -22.50 -10.77 7.82
CA ILE A 119 -21.27 -10.08 8.19
C ILE A 119 -20.80 -9.21 7.01
N GLU A 120 -20.29 -8.02 7.29
CA GLU A 120 -19.65 -7.16 6.29
C GLU A 120 -18.22 -6.80 6.72
N LEU A 121 -17.25 -6.87 5.81
CA LEU A 121 -15.89 -6.44 6.08
C LEU A 121 -15.80 -4.90 6.04
N THR A 122 -15.64 -4.28 7.21
CA THR A 122 -15.45 -2.82 7.35
C THR A 122 -13.99 -2.45 7.58
N GLY A 123 -13.22 -3.39 8.13
CA GLY A 123 -11.78 -3.34 8.32
C GLY A 123 -10.97 -3.57 7.05
N ALA A 124 -9.66 -3.80 7.21
CA ALA A 124 -8.68 -4.00 6.14
C ALA A 124 -8.73 -2.92 5.04
N THR A 125 -9.19 -1.71 5.38
CA THR A 125 -9.53 -0.68 4.38
C THR A 125 -8.31 -0.25 3.56
N THR A 126 -7.16 -0.08 4.19
CA THR A 126 -5.91 0.30 3.52
C THR A 126 -5.45 -0.81 2.57
N PHE A 127 -5.53 -2.07 3.00
CA PHE A 127 -5.20 -3.23 2.16
C PHE A 127 -6.13 -3.37 0.95
N ARG A 128 -7.44 -3.17 1.13
CA ARG A 128 -8.40 -3.15 0.01
C ARG A 128 -8.08 -2.06 -1.02
N LYS A 129 -7.84 -0.84 -0.55
CA LYS A 129 -7.42 0.27 -1.42
C LYS A 129 -6.09 -0.01 -2.11
N THR A 130 -5.22 -0.81 -1.50
CA THR A 130 -3.96 -1.25 -2.10
C THR A 130 -4.22 -2.14 -3.31
N LEU A 131 -5.14 -3.11 -3.19
CA LEU A 131 -5.54 -3.94 -4.32
C LEU A 131 -6.14 -3.11 -5.46
N ASP A 132 -7.03 -2.16 -5.15
CA ASP A 132 -7.61 -1.26 -6.15
C ASP A 132 -6.55 -0.37 -6.82
N ALA A 133 -5.55 0.08 -6.05
CA ALA A 133 -4.44 0.86 -6.58
C ALA A 133 -3.53 0.02 -7.50
N LEU A 134 -3.25 -1.24 -7.14
CA LEU A 134 -2.49 -2.17 -7.97
C LEU A 134 -3.22 -2.49 -9.29
N VAL A 135 -4.54 -2.71 -9.24
CA VAL A 135 -5.38 -2.90 -10.43
C VAL A 135 -5.42 -1.64 -11.30
N SER A 136 -5.46 -0.45 -10.68
CA SER A 136 -5.42 0.81 -11.42
C SER A 136 -4.07 1.02 -12.11
N LEU A 137 -2.96 0.68 -11.44
CA LEU A 137 -1.62 0.73 -12.02
C LEU A 137 -1.45 -0.28 -13.16
N GLU A 138 -2.02 -1.48 -13.03
CA GLU A 138 -2.07 -2.46 -14.12
C GLU A 138 -2.74 -1.85 -15.36
N GLY A 139 -3.93 -1.26 -15.20
CA GLY A 139 -4.68 -0.69 -16.31
C GLY A 139 -3.92 0.43 -17.03
N GLU A 140 -3.22 1.30 -16.29
CA GLU A 140 -2.40 2.36 -16.86
C GLU A 140 -1.16 1.82 -17.59
N LEU A 141 -0.43 0.89 -16.98
CA LEU A 141 0.75 0.28 -17.58
C LEU A 141 0.39 -0.56 -18.82
N ASN A 142 -0.69 -1.34 -18.75
CA ASN A 142 -1.16 -2.16 -19.85
C ASN A 142 -1.58 -1.32 -21.06
N GLN A 143 -2.22 -0.16 -20.83
CA GLN A 143 -2.56 0.80 -21.89
C GLN A 143 -1.32 1.41 -22.56
N VAL A 144 -0.24 1.64 -21.81
CA VAL A 144 0.99 2.22 -22.33
C VAL A 144 1.81 1.19 -23.11
N LEU A 145 1.89 -0.04 -22.59
CA LEU A 145 2.70 -1.11 -23.18
C LEU A 145 1.97 -1.85 -24.31
N GLU A 146 0.65 -1.66 -24.45
CA GLU A 146 -0.21 -2.42 -25.37
C GLU A 146 -0.02 -3.94 -25.18
N ALA A 147 0.12 -4.35 -23.92
CA ALA A 147 0.48 -5.70 -23.54
C ALA A 147 -0.72 -6.68 -23.61
N ASP A 148 -0.42 -7.95 -23.88
CA ASP A 148 -1.35 -9.07 -23.65
C ASP A 148 -0.82 -9.88 -22.45
N PRO A 149 -1.34 -9.66 -21.22
CA PRO A 149 -0.83 -10.32 -20.02
C PRO A 149 -0.82 -11.85 -20.13
N ALA A 150 -1.79 -12.44 -20.84
CA ALA A 150 -1.88 -13.89 -20.99
C ALA A 150 -0.81 -14.47 -21.93
N ALA A 151 -0.36 -13.68 -22.93
CA ALA A 151 0.79 -14.03 -23.76
C ALA A 151 2.09 -13.86 -22.97
N LEU A 152 2.25 -12.72 -22.31
CA LEU A 152 3.45 -12.37 -21.53
C LEU A 152 3.71 -13.33 -20.36
N ALA A 153 2.66 -13.83 -19.70
CA ALA A 153 2.78 -14.83 -18.64
C ALA A 153 3.56 -16.07 -19.10
N LYS A 154 3.30 -16.52 -20.34
CA LYS A 154 4.01 -17.66 -20.95
C LYS A 154 5.44 -17.32 -21.33
N ASP A 155 5.65 -16.12 -21.86
CA ASP A 155 6.96 -15.68 -22.32
C ASP A 155 7.94 -15.46 -21.15
N TYR A 156 7.43 -15.05 -19.99
CA TYR A 156 8.21 -14.79 -18.79
C TYR A 156 8.20 -15.90 -17.74
N ASP A 157 7.49 -17.00 -17.98
CA ASP A 157 7.32 -18.13 -17.05
C ASP A 157 6.81 -17.67 -15.67
N ILE A 158 5.81 -16.79 -15.68
CA ILE A 158 5.12 -16.31 -14.49
C ILE A 158 3.79 -17.07 -14.41
N ASP A 159 3.54 -17.75 -13.29
CA ASP A 159 2.26 -18.40 -13.05
C ASP A 159 1.28 -17.37 -12.43
N PRO A 160 0.22 -16.96 -13.14
CA PRO A 160 -0.77 -16.03 -12.58
C PRO A 160 -1.47 -16.58 -11.35
N SER A 161 -1.53 -17.91 -11.18
CA SER A 161 -2.20 -18.52 -10.04
C SER A 161 -1.48 -18.27 -8.71
N ASP A 162 -0.20 -17.90 -8.74
CA ASP A 162 0.55 -17.47 -7.56
C ASP A 162 -0.03 -16.19 -6.94
N TYR A 163 -0.82 -15.41 -7.68
CA TYR A 163 -1.39 -14.14 -7.23
C TYR A 163 -2.90 -14.21 -6.98
N ASN A 164 -3.52 -15.36 -7.25
CA ASN A 164 -4.93 -15.58 -6.94
C ASN A 164 -5.14 -15.61 -5.42
N ILE A 165 -6.26 -15.04 -4.98
CA ILE A 165 -6.67 -15.14 -3.59
C ILE A 165 -6.86 -16.63 -3.20
N PRO A 166 -6.38 -17.06 -2.02
CA PRO A 166 -6.52 -18.44 -1.59
C PRO A 166 -7.98 -18.86 -1.37
N ASP A 167 -8.30 -20.12 -1.66
CA ASP A 167 -9.64 -20.70 -1.45
C ASP A 167 -10.10 -20.66 0.02
N GLN A 168 -9.17 -20.59 0.98
CA GLN A 168 -9.45 -20.50 2.41
C GLN A 168 -8.56 -19.43 3.03
N PHE A 169 -9.18 -18.35 3.49
CA PHE A 169 -8.50 -17.22 4.10
C PHE A 169 -8.31 -17.42 5.60
N PHE A 170 -9.30 -18.05 6.24
CA PHE A 170 -9.35 -18.23 7.69
C PHE A 170 -9.35 -19.70 8.13
N GLU A 171 -8.80 -19.90 9.31
CA GLU A 171 -8.95 -21.10 10.12
C GLU A 171 -9.51 -20.74 11.50
N LEU A 172 -10.14 -21.75 12.14
CA LEU A 172 -10.76 -21.60 13.45
C LEU A 172 -10.01 -22.45 14.50
N PRO A 173 -8.80 -22.04 14.94
CA PRO A 173 -8.11 -22.72 16.02
C PRO A 173 -8.79 -22.42 17.35
N GLU A 174 -9.18 -23.50 18.05
CA GLU A 174 -9.84 -23.49 19.36
C GLU A 174 -11.05 -22.54 19.46
N ALA A 175 -10.82 -21.28 19.84
CA ALA A 175 -11.82 -20.24 20.08
C ALA A 175 -11.41 -18.88 19.45
N SER A 176 -10.70 -18.90 18.33
CA SER A 176 -10.28 -17.68 17.61
C SER A 176 -10.40 -17.84 16.10
N VAL A 177 -10.44 -16.72 15.38
CA VAL A 177 -10.21 -16.66 13.94
C VAL A 177 -8.73 -16.31 13.73
N ALA A 178 -8.05 -17.09 12.90
CA ALA A 178 -6.68 -16.82 12.46
C ALA A 178 -6.60 -16.88 10.94
N THR A 179 -5.68 -16.11 10.35
CA THR A 179 -5.37 -16.24 8.92
C THR A 179 -4.62 -17.53 8.64
N THR A 180 -4.91 -18.18 7.51
CA THR A 180 -4.19 -19.40 7.10
C THR A 180 -2.78 -19.07 6.62
N SER A 181 -1.86 -20.05 6.65
CA SER A 181 -0.50 -19.84 6.10
C SER A 181 -0.52 -19.48 4.61
N SER A 182 -1.47 -20.01 3.83
CA SER A 182 -1.65 -19.63 2.42
C SER A 182 -2.11 -18.19 2.26
N ALA A 183 -2.99 -17.70 3.15
CA ALA A 183 -3.42 -16.30 3.17
C ALA A 183 -2.27 -15.37 3.57
N GLU A 184 -1.47 -15.75 4.56
CA GLU A 184 -0.27 -15.02 4.94
C GLU A 184 0.72 -14.92 3.77
N GLU A 185 1.04 -16.03 3.11
CA GLU A 185 1.93 -16.07 1.94
C GLU A 185 1.42 -15.16 0.81
N TRP A 186 0.13 -15.25 0.50
CA TRP A 186 -0.51 -14.40 -0.51
C TRP A 186 -0.46 -12.92 -0.16
N VAL A 187 -0.79 -12.54 1.09
CA VAL A 187 -0.69 -11.15 1.55
C VAL A 187 0.75 -10.64 1.45
N GLN A 188 1.75 -11.45 1.80
CA GLN A 188 3.15 -11.08 1.65
C GLN A 188 3.55 -10.91 0.19
N GLN A 189 3.01 -11.72 -0.73
CA GLN A 189 3.21 -11.54 -2.16
C GLN A 189 2.62 -10.21 -2.65
N VAL A 190 1.40 -9.85 -2.23
CA VAL A 190 0.78 -8.55 -2.55
C VAL A 190 1.63 -7.39 -2.01
N ILE A 191 2.08 -7.46 -0.76
CA ILE A 191 2.93 -6.44 -0.15
C ILE A 191 4.28 -6.36 -0.88
N SER A 192 4.82 -7.47 -1.38
CA SER A 192 6.06 -7.48 -2.17
C SER A 192 5.96 -6.75 -3.51
N LEU A 193 4.73 -6.50 -3.99
CA LEU A 193 4.47 -5.69 -5.18
C LEU A 193 4.44 -4.19 -4.86
N CYS A 194 4.46 -3.78 -3.59
CA CYS A 194 4.43 -2.37 -3.19
C CYS A 194 5.86 -1.79 -3.08
N PRO A 195 6.05 -0.47 -3.26
CA PRO A 195 7.33 0.16 -2.93
C PRO A 195 7.67 0.03 -1.43
N PRO A 196 8.95 -0.16 -1.06
CA PRO A 196 10.12 -0.27 -1.93
C PRO A 196 10.41 -1.70 -2.44
N ALA A 197 9.56 -2.68 -2.11
CA ALA A 197 9.84 -4.09 -2.38
C ALA A 197 9.86 -4.39 -3.89
N ASP A 198 8.93 -3.81 -4.66
CA ASP A 198 8.96 -3.88 -6.11
C ASP A 198 9.84 -2.77 -6.72
N PRO A 199 10.93 -3.10 -7.44
CA PRO A 199 11.83 -2.10 -7.99
C PRO A 199 11.19 -1.23 -9.09
N SER A 200 10.27 -1.79 -9.89
CA SER A 200 9.64 -1.09 -11.01
C SER A 200 8.67 -0.02 -10.52
N LEU A 201 7.80 -0.35 -9.57
CA LEU A 201 6.92 0.62 -8.92
C LEU A 201 7.70 1.64 -8.09
N THR A 202 8.79 1.22 -7.45
CA THR A 202 9.71 2.15 -6.75
C THR A 202 10.36 3.13 -7.72
N ALA A 203 10.81 2.66 -8.88
CA ALA A 203 11.36 3.52 -9.92
C ALA A 203 10.30 4.47 -10.48
N LEU A 204 9.10 3.98 -10.78
CA LEU A 204 7.98 4.76 -11.29
C LEU A 204 7.61 5.89 -10.32
N LEU A 205 7.56 5.57 -9.03
CA LEU A 205 7.36 6.55 -7.97
C LEU A 205 8.47 7.60 -8.01
N ARG A 206 9.72 7.18 -7.97
CA ARG A 206 10.88 8.08 -7.88
C ARG A 206 11.10 8.96 -9.12
N VAL A 207 10.68 8.56 -10.32
CA VAL A 207 10.74 9.41 -11.52
C VAL A 207 9.59 10.41 -11.62
N ASN A 208 8.54 10.25 -10.80
CA ASN A 208 7.39 11.14 -10.72
C ASN A 208 7.70 12.40 -9.90
N VAL A 209 8.75 13.12 -10.30
CA VAL A 209 9.43 14.16 -9.51
C VAL A 209 8.74 15.53 -9.51
N GLY A 210 7.81 15.78 -10.45
CA GLY A 210 7.09 17.05 -10.56
C GLY A 210 7.93 18.27 -10.98
N VAL A 211 9.18 18.07 -11.40
CA VAL A 211 10.06 19.13 -11.91
C VAL A 211 9.66 19.52 -13.33
N LYS A 212 9.88 20.78 -13.71
CA LYS A 212 9.59 21.22 -15.09
C LYS A 212 10.58 20.60 -16.07
N GLN A 213 10.09 20.22 -17.26
CA GLN A 213 10.90 19.60 -18.31
C GLN A 213 12.16 20.39 -18.64
N ARG A 214 12.06 21.72 -18.80
CA ARG A 214 13.22 22.57 -19.09
C ARG A 214 14.35 22.47 -18.08
N HIS A 215 14.04 22.16 -16.81
CA HIS A 215 15.02 22.04 -15.74
C HIS A 215 15.67 20.64 -15.74
N ALA A 216 14.92 19.59 -16.11
CA ALA A 216 15.42 18.21 -16.19
C ALA A 216 16.13 17.88 -17.50
N LYS A 217 15.94 18.66 -18.57
CA LYS A 217 16.46 18.38 -19.93
C LYS A 217 17.98 18.13 -20.00
N LYS A 218 18.78 18.67 -19.08
CA LYS A 218 20.24 18.44 -19.05
C LYS A 218 20.66 17.19 -18.28
N GLU A 219 19.76 16.70 -17.43
CA GLU A 219 20.01 15.57 -16.53
C GLU A 219 19.54 14.25 -17.14
N LEU A 220 18.56 14.34 -18.04
CA LEU A 220 18.03 13.20 -18.77
C LEU A 220 18.66 13.10 -20.16
N ASP A 221 19.02 11.88 -20.57
CA ASP A 221 19.35 11.60 -21.96
C ASP A 221 18.09 11.46 -22.85
N ASP A 222 18.28 11.16 -24.14
CA ASP A 222 17.17 11.04 -25.09
C ASP A 222 16.32 9.79 -24.84
N GLU A 223 16.92 8.70 -24.36
CA GLU A 223 16.25 7.43 -24.08
C GLU A 223 15.39 7.54 -22.81
N GLU A 224 15.94 8.14 -21.75
CA GLU A 224 15.22 8.42 -20.51
C GLU A 224 14.04 9.37 -20.75
N ARG A 225 14.22 10.41 -21.58
CA ARG A 225 13.12 11.31 -21.99
C ARG A 225 12.03 10.57 -22.72
N GLN A 226 12.40 9.80 -23.75
CA GLN A 226 11.44 9.00 -24.51
C GLN A 226 10.71 8.03 -23.59
N ARG A 227 11.39 7.48 -22.58
CA ARG A 227 10.75 6.58 -21.63
C ARG A 227 9.69 7.28 -20.78
N LEU A 228 9.98 8.49 -20.30
CA LEU A 228 9.01 9.31 -19.56
C LEU A 228 7.81 9.73 -20.42
N GLU A 229 8.03 9.99 -21.72
CA GLU A 229 6.96 10.25 -22.69
C GLU A 229 6.09 9.01 -22.90
N THR A 230 6.68 7.84 -23.12
CA THR A 230 5.96 6.56 -23.25
C THR A 230 5.10 6.30 -22.02
N LEU A 231 5.67 6.46 -20.82
CA LEU A 231 4.97 6.30 -19.55
C LEU A 231 4.01 7.45 -19.23
N LYS A 232 3.78 8.39 -20.16
CA LYS A 232 2.85 9.53 -19.97
C LYS A 232 3.17 10.34 -18.70
N LEU A 233 4.43 10.39 -18.28
CA LEU A 233 4.94 11.33 -17.28
C LEU A 233 5.24 12.69 -17.91
N ILE A 234 5.47 12.70 -19.22
CA ILE A 234 5.54 13.88 -20.08
C ILE A 234 4.41 13.74 -21.10
N THR A 235 3.49 14.72 -21.18
CA THR A 235 2.32 14.63 -22.07
C THR A 235 2.30 15.68 -23.18
N SER A 236 3.21 16.65 -23.15
CA SER A 236 3.37 17.69 -24.15
C SER A 236 4.84 18.09 -24.37
N ASP A 237 5.11 18.78 -25.48
CA ASP A 237 6.43 19.37 -25.76
C ASP A 237 6.65 20.71 -25.02
N GLU A 238 5.73 21.13 -24.14
CA GLU A 238 5.83 22.41 -23.46
C GLU A 238 6.93 22.39 -22.39
N GLU A 239 7.96 23.22 -22.55
CA GLU A 239 9.10 23.32 -21.63
C GLU A 239 8.72 23.62 -20.15
N ASP A 240 7.54 24.20 -19.93
CA ASP A 240 6.99 24.53 -18.61
C ASP A 240 6.12 23.42 -18.00
N GLU A 241 5.79 22.37 -18.75
CA GLU A 241 5.11 21.18 -18.25
C GLU A 241 6.02 20.43 -17.25
N ARG A 242 5.39 19.68 -16.35
CA ARG A 242 6.07 18.92 -15.30
C ARG A 242 6.13 17.46 -15.67
N ILE A 243 7.25 16.83 -15.31
CA ILE A 243 7.40 15.37 -15.35
C ILE A 243 6.57 14.83 -14.20
N PHE A 244 5.29 14.57 -14.45
CA PHE A 244 4.33 14.17 -13.44
C PHE A 244 3.14 13.44 -14.05
N ASN A 245 2.76 12.33 -13.43
CA ASN A 245 1.52 11.61 -13.74
C ASN A 245 0.74 11.43 -12.45
N GLU A 246 -0.43 12.06 -12.38
CA GLU A 246 -1.28 12.08 -11.19
C GLU A 246 -1.79 10.69 -10.83
N THR A 247 -2.23 9.90 -11.82
CA THR A 247 -2.71 8.53 -11.61
C THR A 247 -1.63 7.65 -11.00
N TYR A 248 -0.40 7.70 -11.53
CA TYR A 248 0.71 6.97 -10.91
C TYR A 248 1.00 7.44 -9.50
N TYR A 249 1.03 8.76 -9.28
CA TYR A 249 1.30 9.32 -7.96
C TYR A 249 0.26 8.85 -6.94
N GLU A 250 -1.03 9.09 -7.18
CA GLU A 250 -2.09 8.73 -6.22
C GLU A 250 -2.06 7.25 -5.84
N ASN A 251 -1.93 6.36 -6.84
CA ASN A 251 -1.90 4.93 -6.59
C ASN A 251 -0.62 4.49 -5.87
N LEU A 252 0.57 4.97 -6.27
CA LEU A 252 1.84 4.59 -5.63
C LEU A 252 1.94 5.10 -4.19
N ILE A 253 1.34 6.24 -3.89
CA ILE A 253 1.25 6.78 -2.53
C ILE A 253 0.29 5.92 -1.71
N GLN A 254 -0.85 5.51 -2.28
CA GLN A 254 -1.77 4.58 -1.65
C GLN A 254 -1.10 3.24 -1.30
N LEU A 255 -0.18 2.74 -2.14
CA LEU A 255 0.62 1.55 -1.84
C LEU A 255 1.59 1.74 -0.68
N LEU A 256 2.09 2.96 -0.45
CA LEU A 256 2.95 3.22 0.71
C LEU A 256 2.14 3.31 2.00
N GLU A 257 0.85 3.61 1.91
CA GLU A 257 -0.08 3.65 3.05
C GLU A 257 -0.65 2.27 3.43
N THR A 258 -0.25 1.19 2.74
CA THR A 258 -0.73 -0.15 3.03
C THR A 258 -0.32 -0.61 4.42
N ASP A 259 -1.31 -1.09 5.18
CA ASP A 259 -1.11 -1.91 6.36
C ASP A 259 -1.50 -3.36 6.03
N ALA A 260 -0.85 -4.32 6.70
CA ALA A 260 -1.26 -5.72 6.60
C ALA A 260 -2.66 -5.88 7.22
N PRO A 261 -3.55 -6.68 6.60
CA PRO A 261 -4.90 -6.88 7.10
C PRO A 261 -4.92 -7.88 8.27
N PHE A 262 -5.97 -7.83 9.08
CA PHE A 262 -6.29 -8.84 10.10
C PHE A 262 -5.20 -8.99 11.20
N ASP A 263 -4.81 -10.23 11.53
CA ASP A 263 -3.74 -10.57 12.47
C ASP A 263 -2.33 -10.53 11.87
N LEU A 264 -2.20 -10.15 10.59
CA LEU A 264 -0.92 -10.09 9.90
C LEU A 264 -0.18 -8.79 10.21
N SER A 265 1.14 -8.82 10.04
CA SER A 265 1.98 -7.64 10.23
C SER A 265 3.11 -7.59 9.20
N ILE A 266 3.59 -6.37 8.95
CA ILE A 266 4.79 -6.14 8.14
C ILE A 266 5.97 -6.09 9.10
N ASP A 267 6.91 -7.02 8.94
CA ASP A 267 8.08 -7.13 9.83
C ASP A 267 9.00 -5.92 9.67
N ILE A 268 9.15 -5.15 10.75
CA ILE A 268 10.06 -4.03 10.87
C ILE A 268 10.84 -4.14 12.18
N SER A 269 12.17 -4.04 12.09
CA SER A 269 13.09 -4.25 13.21
C SER A 269 13.20 -3.07 14.19
N SER A 270 12.45 -2.00 13.98
CA SER A 270 12.67 -0.68 14.59
C SER A 270 11.37 0.10 14.73
N ASP A 271 11.40 1.14 15.57
CA ASP A 271 10.29 2.08 15.69
C ASP A 271 10.04 2.78 14.35
N LYS A 272 8.78 2.78 13.90
CA LYS A 272 8.33 3.44 12.67
C LYS A 272 7.88 4.87 12.91
N ASP A 273 7.84 5.31 14.18
CA ASP A 273 7.38 6.65 14.53
C ASP A 273 5.98 6.88 13.90
N ASP A 274 5.67 8.05 13.30
CA ASP A 274 4.38 8.27 12.60
C ASP A 274 4.34 7.74 11.14
N LEU A 275 5.35 6.98 10.68
CA LEU A 275 5.33 6.40 9.33
C LEU A 275 4.58 5.06 9.31
N THR A 276 3.95 4.74 8.17
CA THR A 276 3.53 3.35 7.92
C THR A 276 4.77 2.45 7.73
N ALA A 277 4.59 1.13 7.80
CA ALA A 277 5.71 0.20 7.65
C ALA A 277 6.38 0.32 6.28
N LEU A 278 5.60 0.45 5.20
CA LEU A 278 6.15 0.60 3.84
C LEU A 278 6.78 1.96 3.60
N GLN A 279 6.24 3.04 4.18
CA GLN A 279 6.90 4.35 4.15
C GLN A 279 8.27 4.31 4.85
N TYR A 280 8.34 3.70 6.03
CA TYR A 280 9.59 3.51 6.75
C TYR A 280 10.59 2.71 5.90
N LEU A 281 10.16 1.56 5.36
CA LEU A 281 11.01 0.72 4.50
C LEU A 281 11.46 1.47 3.25
N PHE A 282 10.61 2.29 2.64
CA PHE A 282 10.95 3.09 1.47
C PHE A 282 12.07 4.08 1.76
N TYR A 283 11.95 4.86 2.84
CA TYR A 283 12.98 5.80 3.24
C TYR A 283 14.27 5.12 3.70
N ARG A 284 14.15 4.00 4.40
CA ARG A 284 15.30 3.20 4.81
C ARG A 284 16.05 2.63 3.62
N SER A 285 15.35 2.00 2.68
CA SER A 285 15.94 1.45 1.44
C SER A 285 16.64 2.56 0.64
N TRP A 286 16.03 3.74 0.55
CA TRP A 286 16.69 4.88 -0.08
C TRP A 286 17.96 5.32 0.67
N ALA A 287 17.90 5.44 2.00
CA ALA A 287 19.04 5.86 2.82
C ALA A 287 20.19 4.84 2.84
N GLU A 288 19.90 3.53 2.73
CA GLU A 288 20.89 2.45 2.62
C GLU A 288 21.65 2.49 1.28
N ASN A 289 21.00 2.97 0.23
CA ASN A 289 21.50 2.89 -1.15
C ASN A 289 22.14 4.19 -1.68
N ILE A 290 22.15 5.28 -0.90
CA ILE A 290 22.70 6.55 -1.35
C ILE A 290 24.24 6.53 -1.33
N GLU A 291 24.87 6.97 -2.42
CA GLU A 291 26.32 7.11 -2.45
C GLU A 291 26.77 8.20 -1.46
N ARG A 292 27.97 8.06 -0.87
CA ARG A 292 28.54 8.97 0.17
C ARG A 292 28.66 10.47 -0.22
N ARG A 293 28.15 10.94 -1.36
CA ARG A 293 28.27 12.32 -1.88
C ARG A 293 27.06 13.22 -1.53
N LEU A 294 26.61 13.15 -0.29
CA LEU A 294 25.40 13.81 0.22
C LEU A 294 25.42 15.30 0.60
N PRO A 295 26.55 16.04 0.74
CA PRO A 295 26.48 17.39 1.32
C PRO A 295 25.58 18.38 0.55
N GLU A 296 25.58 18.34 -0.79
CA GLU A 296 24.71 19.19 -1.60
C GLU A 296 23.26 18.67 -1.65
N GLU A 297 23.06 17.35 -1.58
CA GLU A 297 21.74 16.69 -1.58
C GLU A 297 20.96 16.93 -0.28
N GLN A 298 21.65 16.92 0.87
CA GLN A 298 21.07 17.24 2.17
C GLN A 298 20.54 18.67 2.24
N ARG A 299 21.22 19.63 1.60
CA ARG A 299 20.67 20.99 1.47
C ARG A 299 19.31 20.95 0.78
N TRP A 300 19.14 20.18 -0.28
CA TRP A 300 17.83 20.05 -0.95
C TRP A 300 16.80 19.30 -0.09
N LEU A 301 17.24 18.34 0.73
CA LEU A 301 16.38 17.71 1.75
C LEU A 301 15.84 18.73 2.76
N GLN A 302 16.62 19.76 3.06
CA GLN A 302 16.25 20.79 4.03
C GLN A 302 15.49 21.96 3.37
N ALA A 303 15.91 22.37 2.17
CA ALA A 303 15.48 23.59 1.50
C ALA A 303 14.15 23.43 0.74
N VAL A 304 13.89 22.28 0.12
CA VAL A 304 12.73 22.14 -0.77
C VAL A 304 11.54 21.61 0.04
N LYS A 305 10.66 22.49 0.51
CA LYS A 305 9.30 22.07 0.94
C LYS A 305 8.30 22.24 -0.19
N ASN A 306 8.50 23.21 -1.06
CA ASN A 306 7.80 23.43 -2.32
C ASN A 306 8.77 24.01 -3.37
N GLN A 307 8.45 23.90 -4.65
CA GLN A 307 9.28 24.53 -5.71
C GLN A 307 9.31 26.06 -5.59
N SER A 308 8.29 26.67 -4.97
CA SER A 308 8.26 28.11 -4.67
C SER A 308 9.33 28.56 -3.68
N ASP A 309 9.94 27.62 -2.95
CA ASP A 309 11.00 27.90 -1.99
C ASP A 309 12.40 27.93 -2.64
N LEU A 310 12.46 27.65 -3.95
CA LEU A 310 13.69 27.68 -4.73
C LEU A 310 13.86 29.06 -5.38
N ASP A 311 15.03 29.67 -5.17
CA ASP A 311 15.39 30.93 -5.82
C ASP A 311 15.53 30.75 -7.35
N GLU A 312 15.47 31.85 -8.10
CA GLU A 312 15.66 31.82 -9.55
C GLU A 312 17.04 31.22 -9.92
N GLY A 313 17.02 30.12 -10.68
CA GLY A 313 18.23 29.38 -11.07
C GLY A 313 18.56 28.19 -10.17
N GLU A 314 18.00 28.12 -8.96
CA GLU A 314 18.11 26.94 -8.10
C GLU A 314 17.28 25.77 -8.63
N GLN A 315 16.21 26.02 -9.39
CA GLN A 315 15.37 24.96 -9.96
C GLN A 315 16.14 24.05 -10.91
N PHE A 316 17.11 24.59 -11.67
CA PHE A 316 17.99 23.79 -12.53
C PHE A 316 18.94 22.93 -11.72
N ARG A 317 19.44 23.42 -10.58
CA ARG A 317 20.33 22.66 -9.68
C ARG A 317 19.55 21.61 -8.91
N PHE A 318 18.34 21.91 -8.48
CA PHE A 318 17.49 20.92 -7.81
C PHE A 318 17.13 19.77 -8.76
N ALA A 319 16.89 20.05 -10.04
CA ALA A 319 16.56 19.01 -11.03
C ALA A 319 17.65 17.92 -11.14
N SER A 320 18.94 18.26 -10.97
CA SER A 320 20.04 17.28 -10.96
C SER A 320 20.03 16.33 -9.77
N TYR A 321 19.24 16.64 -8.73
CA TYR A 321 19.10 15.84 -7.52
C TYR A 321 17.72 15.21 -7.38
N ALA A 322 16.68 15.75 -8.05
CA ALA A 322 15.29 15.33 -7.87
C ALA A 322 15.07 13.82 -8.09
N PHE A 323 15.68 13.21 -9.11
CA PHE A 323 15.57 11.78 -9.40
C PHE A 323 16.34 10.87 -8.43
N ARG A 324 17.28 11.44 -7.65
CA ARG A 324 18.10 10.70 -6.66
C ARG A 324 17.54 10.78 -5.26
N MET A 325 16.63 11.71 -5.02
CA MET A 325 16.08 12.02 -3.72
C MET A 325 14.79 11.24 -3.49
N PRO A 326 14.42 10.96 -2.22
CA PRO A 326 13.21 10.25 -1.94
C PRO A 326 12.04 11.23 -2.06
N ILE A 327 10.87 10.73 -2.46
CA ILE A 327 9.64 11.53 -2.39
C ILE A 327 9.24 11.70 -0.93
N ARG A 328 8.91 12.93 -0.53
CA ARG A 328 8.39 13.20 0.80
C ARG A 328 6.88 13.05 0.82
N LEU A 329 6.35 12.33 1.79
CA LEU A 329 4.93 12.09 1.98
C LEU A 329 4.40 13.01 3.08
N ASP A 330 3.12 13.38 3.03
CA ASP A 330 2.42 14.16 4.06
C ASP A 330 1.10 13.48 4.43
N LYS A 331 0.70 13.61 5.70
CA LYS A 331 -0.41 12.94 6.36
C LYS A 331 -1.76 13.27 5.67
N ASN A 332 -2.33 12.25 5.02
CA ASN A 332 -3.76 11.99 4.81
C ASN A 332 -4.62 13.02 4.05
N GLN A 333 -4.06 13.93 3.24
CA GLN A 333 -4.86 14.64 2.24
C GLN A 333 -4.11 14.86 0.92
N PRO A 334 -4.72 14.50 -0.22
CA PRO A 334 -4.28 15.04 -1.49
C PRO A 334 -4.69 16.52 -1.47
N VAL A 335 -3.76 17.39 -1.08
CA VAL A 335 -4.02 18.80 -1.33
C VAL A 335 -4.12 18.88 -2.88
N PHE A 336 -5.13 19.52 -3.45
CA PHE A 336 -5.20 19.75 -4.90
C PHE A 336 -5.53 21.20 -5.11
N THR A 337 -4.49 21.99 -5.32
CA THR A 337 -4.59 23.23 -6.08
C THR A 337 -3.33 23.36 -6.92
N HIS A 338 -3.55 23.68 -8.20
CA HIS A 338 -2.55 23.98 -9.22
C HIS A 338 -1.22 24.48 -8.62
N GLN A 339 -0.20 23.64 -8.71
CA GLN A 339 1.25 23.91 -8.66
C GLN A 339 1.96 22.86 -7.77
N SER A 340 2.62 21.89 -8.43
CA SER A 340 3.85 21.21 -7.97
C SER A 340 3.96 20.82 -6.50
N ARG A 341 3.79 19.53 -6.22
CA ARG A 341 3.99 18.98 -4.87
C ARG A 341 5.18 18.04 -4.87
N TYR A 342 6.36 18.62 -4.67
CA TYR A 342 7.44 17.92 -3.99
C TYR A 342 7.13 18.08 -2.49
N GLY A 343 7.02 16.98 -1.76
CA GLY A 343 6.20 16.92 -0.53
C GLY A 343 6.62 17.76 0.66
N SER A 344 5.71 17.85 1.63
CA SER A 344 5.94 18.59 2.87
C SER A 344 5.23 18.00 4.08
N ASP A 345 5.99 17.47 5.05
CA ASP A 345 5.79 17.75 6.48
C ASP A 345 7.15 17.78 7.19
N ARG A 346 7.26 18.57 8.25
CA ARG A 346 8.43 18.66 9.12
C ARG A 346 8.77 17.29 9.74
N TYR A 347 7.75 16.46 9.97
CA TYR A 347 7.89 15.18 10.64
C TYR A 347 8.54 14.11 9.76
N VAL A 348 8.02 13.88 8.55
CA VAL A 348 8.62 12.94 7.58
C VAL A 348 10.06 13.36 7.26
N ARG A 349 10.33 14.67 7.18
CA ARG A 349 11.69 15.19 7.03
C ARG A 349 12.60 14.80 8.19
N SER A 350 12.19 14.93 9.46
CA SER A 350 13.02 14.51 10.59
C SER A 350 13.34 13.02 10.54
N GLN A 351 12.37 12.20 10.11
CA GLN A 351 12.57 10.75 9.98
C GLN A 351 13.59 10.40 8.90
N ILE A 352 13.49 11.03 7.72
CA ILE A 352 14.48 10.84 6.64
C ILE A 352 15.89 11.24 7.13
N LEU A 353 16.02 12.36 7.84
CA LEU A 353 17.31 12.81 8.36
C LEU A 353 17.87 11.88 9.45
N GLN A 354 17.00 11.31 10.29
CA GLN A 354 17.40 10.32 11.28
C GLN A 354 17.90 9.04 10.60
N LEU A 355 17.15 8.50 9.64
CA LEU A 355 17.55 7.32 8.86
C LEU A 355 18.89 7.55 8.14
N LEU A 356 19.10 8.72 7.55
CA LEU A 356 20.38 9.08 6.97
C LEU A 356 21.51 9.04 8.02
N SER A 357 21.28 9.61 9.20
CA SER A 357 22.27 9.57 10.28
C SER A 357 22.57 8.13 10.72
N GLU A 358 21.56 7.27 10.84
CA GLU A 358 21.71 5.85 11.18
C GLU A 358 22.57 5.08 10.16
N HIS A 359 22.46 5.44 8.88
CA HIS A 359 23.24 4.84 7.79
C HIS A 359 24.57 5.55 7.49
N GLY A 360 25.06 6.42 8.40
CA GLY A 360 26.39 7.03 8.29
C GLY A 360 26.44 8.26 7.40
N HIS A 361 25.30 8.91 7.20
CA HIS A 361 25.11 10.11 6.41
C HIS A 361 24.57 11.26 7.28
N PRO A 362 25.32 11.70 8.32
CA PRO A 362 24.84 12.73 9.23
C PRO A 362 24.50 14.01 8.48
N ALA A 363 23.34 14.59 8.79
CA ALA A 363 22.96 15.89 8.27
C ALA A 363 23.55 16.99 9.15
N ASP A 364 24.39 17.85 8.59
CA ASP A 364 24.80 19.07 9.26
C ASP A 364 23.60 20.05 9.25
N ASN A 365 23.20 20.51 10.44
CA ASN A 365 22.13 21.49 10.64
C ASN A 365 22.68 22.92 10.51
N ASP A 366 23.33 23.25 9.39
CA ASP A 366 23.82 24.61 9.13
C ASP A 366 22.71 25.53 8.57
#